data_AF-A0A920FFZ2-F1
#
_entry.id   AF-A0A920FFZ2-F1
#
_cell.length_a   1.000
_cell.length_b   1.000
_cell.length_c   1.000
_cell.angle_alpha   90.00
_cell.angle_beta   90.00
_cell.angle_gamma   90.00
#
_symmetry.space_group_name_H-M   'P 1'
#
loop_
_entity.id
_entity.type
_entity.pdbx_description
1 polymer ?
#
loop_
_entity_poly.entity_id
_entity_poly.type
_entity_poly.pdbx_seq_one_letter_code
_entity_poly.pdbx_strand_id
1 'polypeptide(L)'
;MQYPANGYGLFDMAGNVWEICADWFDDRYYESFDSFSTADNPTGPETWYFPPEPYDPKRVVRGGSFYVMIVIVLAIEFLLECPIQKIQE
;
A
#
# COMPACT_ATOMS: atom_id res chain seq x y z
N MET A 1 13.80 -14.98 -14.53
CA MET A 1 12.90 -14.26 -15.45
C MET A 1 12.45 -13.01 -14.74
N GLN A 2 12.46 -11.87 -15.43
CA GLN A 2 12.07 -10.57 -14.89
C GLN A 2 10.81 -10.10 -15.64
N TYR A 3 9.90 -9.47 -14.93
CA TYR A 3 8.67 -8.94 -15.50
C TYR A 3 8.92 -7.63 -16.26
N PRO A 4 8.08 -7.27 -17.23
CA PRO A 4 8.20 -5.98 -17.93
C PRO A 4 7.98 -4.80 -16.98
N ALA A 5 8.59 -3.66 -17.30
CA ALA A 5 8.38 -2.42 -16.58
C ALA A 5 6.93 -1.91 -16.70
N ASN A 6 6.52 -1.07 -15.75
CA ASN A 6 5.29 -0.29 -15.84
C ASN A 6 5.40 0.82 -16.92
N GLY A 7 4.32 1.57 -17.16
CA GLY A 7 4.29 2.67 -18.14
C GLY A 7 5.26 3.82 -17.87
N TYR A 8 5.90 3.85 -16.70
CA TYR A 8 6.94 4.82 -16.32
C TYR A 8 8.36 4.26 -16.45
N GLY A 9 8.53 3.03 -16.94
CA GLY A 9 9.84 2.38 -17.07
C GLY A 9 10.42 1.83 -15.77
N LEU A 10 9.61 1.74 -14.70
CA LEU A 10 10.03 1.17 -13.42
C LEU A 10 9.73 -0.33 -13.37
N PHE A 11 10.68 -1.10 -12.86
CA PHE A 11 10.60 -2.55 -12.68
C PHE A 11 10.35 -2.89 -11.22
N ASP A 12 9.78 -4.06 -10.95
CA ASP A 12 9.66 -4.66 -9.61
C ASP A 12 8.90 -3.81 -8.56
N MET A 13 8.19 -2.75 -8.99
CA MET A 13 7.35 -1.87 -8.15
C MET A 13 6.22 -2.60 -7.41
N ALA A 14 5.91 -3.83 -7.81
CA ALA A 14 4.99 -4.70 -7.13
C ALA A 14 5.67 -6.08 -7.01
N GLY A 15 5.99 -6.50 -5.79
CA GLY A 15 6.65 -7.78 -5.50
C GLY A 15 8.16 -7.67 -5.35
N ASN A 16 8.84 -8.81 -5.51
CA ASN A 16 10.28 -8.96 -5.26
C ASN A 16 10.67 -8.62 -3.80
N VAL A 17 10.96 -7.36 -3.48
CA VAL A 17 11.39 -6.94 -2.14
C VAL A 17 10.63 -5.72 -1.67
N TRP A 18 10.47 -5.63 -0.36
CA TRP A 18 9.89 -4.47 0.28
C TRP A 18 10.82 -3.25 0.15
N GLU A 19 10.26 -2.12 -0.27
CA GLU A 19 11.01 -0.88 -0.45
C GLU A 19 10.68 0.10 0.69
N ILE A 20 11.69 0.47 1.48
CA ILE A 20 11.55 1.38 2.62
C ILE A 20 11.52 2.83 2.12
N CYS A 21 10.51 3.59 2.54
CA CYS A 21 10.38 5.02 2.26
C CYS A 21 10.95 5.86 3.40
N ALA A 22 11.26 7.13 3.12
CA ALA A 22 11.75 8.07 4.12
C ALA A 22 10.68 8.41 5.18
N ASP A 23 9.41 8.33 4.82
CA ASP A 23 8.28 8.72 5.66
C ASP A 23 8.11 7.82 6.89
N TRP A 24 7.67 8.42 8.00
CA TRP A 24 7.19 7.68 9.15
C TRP A 24 5.77 7.14 8.91
N PHE A 25 5.45 5.99 9.49
CA PHE A 25 4.12 5.40 9.41
C PHE A 25 3.20 5.99 10.48
N ASP A 26 2.01 6.44 10.06
CA ASP A 26 0.93 6.87 10.94
C ASP A 26 -0.40 6.38 10.34
N ASP A 27 -1.18 5.66 11.16
CA ASP A 27 -2.44 5.05 10.74
C ASP A 27 -3.55 6.05 10.37
N ARG A 28 -3.42 7.31 10.81
CA ARG A 28 -4.36 8.42 10.57
C ARG A 28 -3.81 9.47 9.61
N TYR A 29 -2.60 9.31 9.10
CA TYR A 29 -1.95 10.32 8.26
C TYR A 29 -2.85 10.76 7.10
N TYR A 30 -3.48 9.80 6.41
CA TYR A 30 -4.34 10.11 5.27
C TYR A 30 -5.67 10.77 5.67
N GLU A 31 -6.15 10.58 6.90
CA GLU A 31 -7.36 11.24 7.42
C GLU A 31 -7.12 12.74 7.68
N SER A 32 -5.86 13.16 7.81
CA SER A 32 -5.51 14.57 8.01
C SER A 32 -5.72 15.44 6.76
N PHE A 33 -5.85 14.83 5.58
CA PHE A 33 -6.07 15.55 4.34
C PHE A 33 -7.56 15.76 4.07
N ASP A 34 -7.92 16.96 3.60
CA ASP A 34 -9.25 17.17 3.06
C ASP A 34 -9.41 16.34 1.77
N SER A 35 -10.50 15.57 1.70
CA SER A 35 -10.88 14.70 0.58
C SER A 35 -10.91 15.40 -0.79
N PHE A 36 -11.04 16.72 -0.81
CA PHE A 36 -11.04 17.53 -2.03
C PHE A 36 -9.71 18.23 -2.33
N SER A 37 -8.70 18.09 -1.46
CA SER A 37 -7.40 18.75 -1.58
C SER A 37 -6.30 17.78 -1.98
N THR A 38 -5.46 18.17 -2.93
CA THR A 38 -4.22 17.44 -3.24
C THR A 38 -3.11 17.99 -2.36
N ALA A 39 -2.42 17.12 -1.63
CA ALA A 39 -1.22 17.49 -0.88
C ALA A 39 -0.09 17.81 -1.86
N ASP A 40 0.53 18.98 -1.72
CA ASP A 40 1.71 19.36 -2.51
C ASP A 40 2.97 18.87 -1.78
N ASN A 41 3.67 17.91 -2.40
CA ASN A 41 4.89 17.27 -1.90
C ASN A 41 4.88 16.94 -0.38
N PRO A 42 3.92 16.12 0.10
CA PRO A 42 3.86 15.74 1.51
C PRO A 42 5.10 14.95 1.92
N THR A 43 5.67 15.28 3.08
CA THR A 43 6.91 14.65 3.61
C THR A 43 6.67 13.66 4.74
N GLY A 44 5.41 13.24 4.93
CA GLY A 44 5.00 12.38 6.03
C GLY A 44 4.87 13.11 7.37
N PRO A 45 4.44 12.40 8.43
CA PRO A 45 4.37 12.94 9.79
C PRO A 45 5.77 13.07 10.41
N GLU A 46 5.90 13.90 11.46
CA GLU A 46 7.18 14.08 12.17
C GLU A 46 7.63 12.82 12.92
N THR A 47 6.67 11.99 13.37
CA THR A 47 6.91 10.76 14.13
C THR A 47 6.00 9.63 13.63
N TRP A 48 6.27 8.40 14.09
CA TRP A 48 5.39 7.26 13.82
C TRP A 48 4.20 7.25 14.80
N TYR A 49 3.08 6.70 14.36
CA TYR A 49 1.91 6.45 15.20
C TYR A 49 1.26 5.12 14.84
N PHE A 50 1.33 4.16 15.76
CA PHE A 50 0.68 2.86 15.61
C PHE A 50 0.29 2.33 17.01
N PRO A 51 -0.98 2.50 17.43
CA PRO A 51 -1.43 2.15 18.77
C PRO A 51 -1.19 0.69 19.21
N PRO A 52 -1.28 -0.32 18.32
CA PRO A 52 -1.03 -1.70 18.72
C PRO A 52 0.42 -1.99 19.15
N GLU A 53 1.41 -1.25 18.61
CA GLU A 53 2.84 -1.43 18.93
C GLU A 53 3.52 -0.06 19.12
N PRO A 54 3.29 0.62 20.25
CA PRO A 54 3.68 2.03 20.42
C PRO A 54 5.19 2.23 20.59
N TYR A 55 5.93 1.20 21.00
CA TYR A 55 7.37 1.28 21.30
C TYR A 55 8.26 0.91 20.11
N ASP A 56 7.69 0.52 18.98
CA ASP A 56 8.44 0.12 17.79
C ASP A 56 8.32 1.20 16.70
N PRO A 57 9.41 1.93 16.36
CA PRO A 57 9.36 2.95 15.33
C PRO A 57 9.18 2.35 13.94
N LYS A 58 8.15 2.80 13.22
CA LYS A 58 7.77 2.24 11.91
C LYS A 58 7.94 3.25 10.78
N ARG A 59 8.68 2.86 9.75
CA ARG A 59 8.76 3.57 8.46
C ARG A 59 7.73 3.03 7.49
N VAL A 60 7.33 3.85 6.52
CA VAL A 60 6.47 3.40 5.42
C VAL A 60 7.25 2.43 4.53
N VAL A 61 6.59 1.35 4.11
CA VAL A 61 7.16 0.33 3.23
C VAL A 61 6.17 0.05 2.10
N ARG A 62 6.66 -0.03 0.86
CA ARG A 62 5.86 -0.18 -0.36
C ARG A 62 6.39 -1.31 -1.24
N GLY A 63 5.70 -1.57 -2.33
CA GLY A 63 6.07 -2.59 -3.32
C GLY A 63 5.59 -4.00 -3.00
N GLY A 64 5.67 -4.44 -1.74
CA GLY A 64 5.39 -5.84 -1.38
C GLY A 64 6.65 -6.69 -1.47
N SER A 65 6.52 -8.00 -1.37
CA SER A 65 7.65 -8.93 -1.49
C SER A 65 7.27 -10.14 -2.33
N PHE A 66 8.26 -11.00 -2.58
CA PHE A 66 8.05 -12.29 -3.23
C PHE A 66 7.00 -13.17 -2.54
N TYR A 67 6.80 -13.03 -1.22
CA TYR A 67 5.74 -13.73 -0.49
C TYR A 67 4.37 -13.06 -0.63
N VAL A 68 4.33 -11.73 -0.63
CA VAL A 68 3.08 -10.96 -0.52
C VAL A 68 2.39 -10.81 -1.87
N MET A 69 3.14 -10.77 -2.97
CA MET A 69 2.56 -10.83 -4.32
C MET A 69 1.71 -12.09 -4.52
N ILE A 70 2.21 -13.24 -4.04
CA ILE A 70 1.50 -14.52 -4.17
C ILE A 70 0.21 -14.55 -3.36
N VAL A 71 0.20 -13.94 -2.17
CA VAL A 71 -0.98 -13.95 -1.29
C VAL A 71 -2.07 -12.99 -1.80
N ILE A 72 -1.72 -11.83 -2.37
CA ILE A 72 -2.70 -10.89 -2.90
C ILE A 72 -3.37 -11.42 -4.18
N VAL A 73 -2.63 -12.08 -5.08
CA VAL A 73 -3.22 -12.70 -6.27
C VAL A 73 -4.23 -13.79 -5.90
N LEU A 74 -3.91 -14.64 -4.91
CA LEU A 74 -4.83 -15.66 -4.41
C LEU A 74 -6.03 -15.07 -3.66
N ALA A 75 -5.85 -13.96 -2.93
CA ALA A 75 -6.95 -13.27 -2.23
C ALA A 75 -7.88 -12.53 -3.19
N ILE A 76 -7.37 -11.96 -4.30
CA ILE A 76 -8.19 -11.32 -5.33
C ILE A 76 -9.01 -12.36 -6.10
N GLU A 77 -8.44 -13.54 -6.42
CA GLU A 77 -9.24 -14.64 -6.99
C GLU A 77 -10.34 -15.11 -6.03
N PHE A 78 -10.06 -15.22 -4.73
CA PHE A 78 -11.05 -15.63 -3.72
C PHE A 78 -12.12 -14.55 -3.42
N LEU A 79 -11.82 -13.26 -3.60
CA LEU A 79 -12.78 -12.16 -3.42
C LEU A 79 -13.61 -11.87 -4.68
N LEU A 80 -13.11 -12.22 -5.87
CA LEU A 80 -13.85 -12.12 -7.13
C LEU A 80 -14.85 -13.28 -7.36
N GLU A 81 -14.79 -14.34 -6.55
CA GLU A 81 -15.81 -15.39 -6.49
C GLU A 81 -16.98 -15.05 -5.56
N CYS A 82 -17.00 -13.85 -4.96
CA CYS A 82 -18.17 -13.37 -4.22
C CYS A 82 -19.25 -12.90 -5.21
N PRO A 83 -20.45 -13.51 -5.24
CA PRO A 83 -21.42 -13.31 -6.31
C PRO A 83 -22.07 -11.93 -6.16
N ILE A 84 -21.58 -10.96 -6.94
CA ILE A 84 -22.36 -9.77 -7.29
C ILE A 84 -23.39 -10.21 -8.34
N GLN A 85 -24.45 -10.88 -7.88
CA GLN A 85 -25.71 -10.98 -8.63
C GLN A 85 -26.86 -10.53 -7.75
N LYS A 86 -27.62 -9.57 -8.30
CA LYS A 86 -28.88 -8.95 -7.85
C LYS A 86 -28.78 -7.79 -6.86
N ILE A 87 -28.44 -6.60 -7.38
CA ILE A 87 -29.26 -5.39 -7.14
C ILE A 87 -29.32 -4.59 -8.46
N GLN A 88 -30.33 -4.90 -9.27
CA GLN A 88 -30.92 -4.01 -10.27
C GLN A 88 -32.43 -4.12 -10.04
N GLU A 89 -32.97 -3.18 -9.26
CA GLU A 89 -34.29 -2.59 -9.45
C GLU A 89 -34.11 -1.08 -9.48
#